data_AF-A0A0F9U943-F1
#
_entry.id   AF-A0A0F9U943-F1
#
_cell.length_a   1.000
_cell.length_b   1.000
_cell.length_c   1.000
_cell.angle_alpha   90.00
_cell.angle_beta   90.00
_cell.angle_gamma   90.00
#
_symmetry.space_group_name_H-M   'P 1'
#
loop_
_entity.id
_entity.type
_entity.pdbx_description
1 polymer ?
#
loop_
_entity_poly.entity_id
_entity_poly.type
_entity_poly.pdbx_seq_one_letter_code
_entity_poly.pdbx_strand_id
1 'polypeptide(L)'
;MGVSTHITLPAQVRVGDVAKVIGACVGLKKKWHDLGRGHKSVDVVGIKVLNTSVHSMVRIVWQNGKGNSHLKSGDLYYHFETGDERSGRLLSCSSWAPWIALGRRLVDFFGGSIDYNDCDSTDIDYQQRWKICLCLADDDEEWDDLQERIMKVKPITEAEILAADRDASYPLESR
;
A
#
# COMPACT_ATOMS: atom_id res chain seq x y z
N MET A 1 12.40 1.92 22.26
CA MET A 1 12.26 0.88 21.23
C MET A 1 11.36 1.46 20.15
N GLY A 2 11.68 1.23 18.87
CA GLY A 2 10.78 1.62 17.79
C GLY A 2 9.62 0.64 17.72
N VAL A 3 8.40 1.12 17.52
CA VAL A 3 7.20 0.30 17.34
C VAL A 3 6.77 0.39 15.89
N SER A 4 6.47 -0.75 15.28
CA SER A 4 6.17 -0.83 13.86
C SER A 4 4.72 -1.22 13.61
N THR A 5 4.15 -0.66 12.54
CA THR A 5 2.96 -1.21 11.89
C THR A 5 3.43 -2.13 10.78
N HIS A 6 2.96 -3.38 10.79
CA HIS A 6 3.22 -4.39 9.78
C HIS A 6 1.99 -4.61 8.91
N ILE A 7 2.09 -4.27 7.63
CA ILE A 7 1.04 -4.51 6.64
C ILE A 7 1.44 -5.72 5.80
N THR A 8 0.67 -6.80 5.90
CA THR A 8 0.91 -8.02 5.14
C THR A 8 -0.10 -8.14 4.00
N LEU A 9 0.41 -8.13 2.76
CA LEU A 9 -0.37 -8.27 1.53
C LEU A 9 -0.19 -9.66 0.93
N PRO A 10 -1.13 -10.17 0.11
CA PRO A 10 -0.98 -11.48 -0.53
C PRO A 10 0.27 -11.59 -1.41
N ALA A 11 0.93 -12.76 -1.40
CA ALA A 11 2.18 -13.03 -2.12
C ALA A 11 2.15 -12.71 -3.64
N GLN A 12 0.98 -12.89 -4.25
CA GLN A 12 0.68 -12.67 -5.67
C GLN A 12 0.54 -11.20 -6.06
N VAL A 13 0.41 -10.27 -5.11
CA VAL A 13 0.33 -8.84 -5.43
C VAL A 13 1.71 -8.34 -5.87
N ARG A 14 1.76 -7.74 -7.07
CA ARG A 14 3.00 -7.17 -7.61
C ARG A 14 3.28 -5.83 -6.98
N VAL A 15 4.56 -5.57 -6.69
CA VAL A 15 4.97 -4.29 -6.08
C VAL A 15 4.61 -3.06 -6.92
N GLY A 16 4.55 -3.21 -8.25
CA GLY A 16 4.10 -2.14 -9.14
C GLY A 16 2.64 -1.75 -8.88
N ASP A 17 1.76 -2.71 -8.62
CA ASP A 17 0.34 -2.45 -8.34
C ASP A 17 0.17 -1.85 -6.95
N VAL A 18 0.93 -2.34 -5.95
CA VAL A 18 1.00 -1.73 -4.61
C VAL A 18 1.43 -0.27 -4.70
N ALA A 19 2.50 0.02 -5.44
CA ALA A 19 2.98 1.37 -5.64
C ALA A 19 1.91 2.26 -6.29
N LYS A 20 1.19 1.78 -7.32
CA LYS A 20 0.09 2.55 -7.92
C LYS A 20 -1.02 2.86 -6.91
N VAL A 21 -1.45 1.89 -6.10
CA VAL A 21 -2.50 2.09 -5.09
C VAL A 21 -2.04 3.03 -3.99
N ILE A 22 -0.79 2.92 -3.50
CA ILE A 22 -0.19 3.88 -2.56
C ILE A 22 -0.24 5.28 -3.17
N GLY A 23 0.25 5.43 -4.40
CA GLY A 23 0.28 6.70 -5.11
C GLY A 23 -1.11 7.32 -5.26
N ALA A 24 -2.12 6.51 -5.57
CA ALA A 24 -3.50 6.94 -5.64
C ALA A 24 -4.05 7.37 -4.26
N CYS A 25 -3.74 6.62 -3.20
CA CYS A 25 -4.13 6.92 -1.82
C CYS A 25 -3.50 8.21 -1.29
N VAL A 26 -2.26 8.52 -1.65
CA VAL A 26 -1.63 9.80 -1.27
C VAL A 26 -2.04 10.97 -2.19
N GLY A 27 -2.90 10.71 -3.18
CA GLY A 27 -3.47 11.71 -4.08
C GLY A 27 -2.53 12.17 -5.20
N LEU A 28 -1.65 11.30 -5.69
CA LEU A 28 -0.93 11.55 -6.93
C LEU A 28 -1.85 11.49 -8.16
N LYS A 29 -1.44 12.15 -9.24
CA LYS A 29 -2.21 12.20 -10.48
C LYS A 29 -2.20 10.84 -11.17
N LYS A 30 -3.38 10.25 -11.33
CA LYS A 30 -3.62 9.06 -12.14
C LYS A 30 -3.91 9.43 -13.60
N LYS A 31 -3.49 8.58 -14.53
CA LYS A 31 -3.74 8.72 -15.97
C LYS A 31 -3.95 7.34 -16.57
N TRP A 32 -4.81 7.26 -17.58
CA TRP A 32 -4.82 6.10 -18.46
C TRP A 32 -3.63 6.15 -19.40
N HIS A 33 -2.99 5.01 -19.58
CA HIS A 33 -1.95 4.75 -20.57
C HIS A 33 -2.44 3.63 -21.48
N ASP A 34 -2.51 3.90 -22.78
CA ASP A 34 -2.95 2.93 -23.79
C ASP A 34 -1.80 1.98 -24.11
N LEU A 35 -2.02 0.67 -23.94
CA LEU A 35 -1.04 -0.37 -24.25
C LEU A 35 -1.22 -0.93 -25.67
N GLY A 36 -2.25 -0.47 -26.39
CA GLY A 36 -2.68 -1.01 -27.67
C GLY A 36 -3.62 -2.22 -27.53
N ARG A 37 -4.25 -2.60 -28.65
CA ARG A 37 -5.21 -3.73 -28.76
C ARG A 37 -6.42 -3.66 -27.83
N GLY A 38 -6.73 -2.48 -27.29
CA GLY A 38 -7.87 -2.26 -26.40
C GLY A 38 -7.50 -2.25 -24.91
N HIS A 39 -6.29 -2.69 -24.55
CA HIS A 39 -5.85 -2.72 -23.16
C HIS A 39 -5.35 -1.36 -22.69
N LYS A 40 -5.67 -1.05 -21.44
CA LYS A 40 -5.21 0.17 -20.78
C LYS A 40 -4.51 -0.20 -19.49
N SER A 41 -3.60 0.67 -19.06
CA SER A 41 -3.04 0.61 -17.73
C SER A 41 -3.20 1.95 -17.03
N VAL A 42 -3.26 1.93 -15.70
CA VAL A 42 -3.22 3.16 -14.91
C VAL A 42 -1.77 3.49 -14.59
N ASP A 43 -1.37 4.68 -14.99
CA ASP A 43 -0.13 5.31 -14.54
C ASP A 43 -0.41 6.26 -13.39
N VAL A 44 0.45 6.21 -12.37
CA VAL A 44 0.38 7.11 -11.21
C VAL A 44 1.64 7.97 -11.20
N VAL A 45 1.51 9.25 -11.50
CA VAL A 45 2.66 10.13 -11.70
C VAL A 45 3.22 10.61 -10.39
N GLY A 46 4.51 10.37 -10.17
CA GLY A 46 5.25 10.83 -9.00
C GLY A 46 5.55 9.74 -7.97
N ILE A 47 5.15 8.49 -8.22
CA ILE A 47 5.57 7.32 -7.44
C ILE A 47 6.63 6.52 -8.21
N LYS A 48 7.63 6.01 -7.48
CA LYS A 48 8.74 5.22 -8.03
C LYS A 48 8.99 4.01 -7.14
N VAL A 49 9.34 2.90 -7.78
CA VAL A 49 9.89 1.72 -7.11
C VAL A 49 11.38 1.69 -7.39
N LEU A 50 12.19 1.73 -6.35
CA LEU A 50 13.64 1.76 -6.41
C LEU A 50 14.21 0.48 -5.82
N ASN A 51 15.24 -0.08 -6.45
CA ASN A 51 15.98 -1.20 -5.88
C ASN A 51 16.74 -0.75 -4.62
N THR A 52 16.95 -1.68 -3.70
CA THR A 52 17.81 -1.49 -2.53
C THR A 52 19.04 -2.38 -2.62
N SER A 53 19.96 -2.26 -1.68
CA SER A 53 21.09 -3.19 -1.54
C SER A 53 20.68 -4.57 -1.02
N VAL A 54 19.45 -4.73 -0.54
CA VAL A 54 18.91 -6.01 -0.05
C VAL A 54 17.98 -6.57 -1.12
N HIS A 55 18.33 -7.73 -1.69
CA HIS A 55 17.61 -8.32 -2.82
C HIS A 55 16.15 -8.68 -2.51
N SER A 56 15.84 -8.97 -1.25
CA SER A 56 14.50 -9.29 -0.79
C SER A 56 13.64 -8.07 -0.44
N MET A 57 14.07 -6.84 -0.79
CA MET A 57 13.24 -5.64 -0.61
C MET A 57 13.44 -4.56 -1.68
N VAL A 58 12.38 -3.79 -1.92
CA VAL A 58 12.43 -2.56 -2.72
C VAL A 58 11.92 -1.37 -1.91
N ARG A 59 12.30 -0.17 -2.33
CA ARG A 59 11.84 1.09 -1.73
C ARG A 59 10.82 1.75 -2.64
N ILE A 60 9.61 1.95 -2.14
CA ILE A 60 8.57 2.73 -2.81
C ILE A 60 8.69 4.17 -2.34
N VAL A 61 8.85 5.13 -3.26
CA VAL A 61 9.05 6.55 -2.92
C VAL A 61 8.06 7.41 -3.69
N TRP A 62 7.51 8.43 -3.05
CA TRP A 62 6.69 9.43 -3.71
C TRP A 62 6.98 10.85 -3.23
N GLN A 63 6.61 11.81 -4.06
CA GLN A 63 6.65 13.23 -3.76
C GLN A 63 5.43 13.93 -4.33
N ASN A 64 5.02 15.03 -3.68
CA ASN A 64 3.91 15.87 -4.10
C ASN A 64 2.54 15.19 -4.07
N GLY A 65 2.31 14.31 -3.09
CA GLY A 65 0.98 13.84 -2.72
C GLY A 65 0.06 15.02 -2.40
N LYS A 66 -1.14 15.04 -2.98
CA LYS A 66 -2.13 16.12 -2.82
C LYS A 66 -3.35 15.69 -1.99
N GLY A 67 -3.41 14.43 -1.59
CA GLY A 67 -4.54 13.90 -0.82
C GLY A 67 -4.59 14.43 0.61
N ASN A 68 -3.41 14.51 1.24
CA ASN A 68 -3.29 14.85 2.65
C ASN A 68 -1.90 15.44 2.96
N SER A 69 -1.82 16.37 3.93
CA SER A 69 -0.56 17.00 4.34
C SER A 69 0.45 16.00 4.93
N HIS A 70 -0.02 15.01 5.70
CA HIS A 70 0.80 14.01 6.37
C HIS A 70 1.48 13.02 5.41
N LEU A 71 0.93 12.88 4.19
CA LEU A 71 1.42 11.95 3.16
C LEU A 71 1.91 12.68 1.89
N LYS A 72 2.27 13.96 1.99
CA LYS A 72 2.74 14.77 0.84
C LYS A 72 4.00 14.18 0.19
N SER A 73 4.86 13.58 0.98
CA SER A 73 6.04 12.84 0.51
C SER A 73 6.36 11.75 1.52
N GLY A 74 6.95 10.66 1.04
CA GLY A 74 7.37 9.59 1.91
C GLY A 74 7.99 8.46 1.13
N ASP A 75 8.41 7.46 1.89
CA ASP A 75 8.95 6.23 1.39
C ASP A 75 8.61 5.08 2.33
N LEU A 76 8.55 3.89 1.73
CA LEU A 76 8.20 2.64 2.40
C LEU A 76 9.07 1.53 1.83
N TYR A 77 9.43 0.56 2.68
CA TYR A 77 10.14 -0.63 2.25
C TYR A 77 9.15 -1.78 2.07
N TYR A 78 9.17 -2.38 0.88
CA TYR A 78 8.36 -3.52 0.51
C TYR A 78 9.25 -4.76 0.49
N HIS A 79 8.98 -5.68 1.40
CA HIS A 79 9.72 -6.91 1.60
C HIS A 79 9.04 -8.06 0.85
N PHE A 80 9.82 -8.74 0.02
CA PHE A 80 9.38 -9.92 -0.71
C PHE A 80 9.34 -11.15 0.17
N GLU A 81 10.23 -11.25 1.14
CA GLU A 81 10.33 -12.38 2.05
C GLU A 81 9.79 -11.98 3.41
N THR A 82 8.77 -12.69 3.88
CA THR A 82 8.44 -12.77 5.29
C THR A 82 9.04 -14.08 5.79
N GLY A 83 9.52 -14.14 7.04
CA GLY A 83 10.26 -15.29 7.59
C GLY A 83 9.51 -16.62 7.57
N ASP A 84 8.24 -16.60 7.19
CA ASP A 84 7.45 -17.78 6.85
C ASP A 84 7.21 -17.77 5.32
N GLU A 85 7.89 -18.67 4.59
CA GLU A 85 8.02 -18.69 3.12
C GLU A 85 6.68 -18.82 2.34
N ARG A 86 5.53 -18.79 3.02
CA ARG A 86 4.25 -19.26 2.48
C ARG A 86 3.08 -18.29 2.41
N SER A 87 3.15 -17.00 2.72
CA SER A 87 1.89 -16.23 2.60
C SER A 87 1.90 -14.77 2.18
N GLY A 88 2.88 -13.95 2.54
CA GLY A 88 2.68 -12.50 2.39
C GLY A 88 3.90 -11.69 2.00
N ARG A 89 3.62 -10.51 1.46
CA ARG A 89 4.57 -9.42 1.22
C ARG A 89 4.35 -8.39 2.31
N LEU A 90 5.44 -7.92 2.91
CA LEU A 90 5.38 -7.05 4.10
C LEU A 90 5.77 -5.63 3.75
N LEU A 91 4.99 -4.66 4.24
CA LEU A 91 5.42 -3.29 4.42
C LEU A 91 5.57 -3.05 5.92
N SER A 92 6.75 -2.62 6.35
CA SER A 92 6.99 -2.21 7.73
C SER A 92 7.13 -0.68 7.80
N CYS A 93 6.31 -0.07 8.63
CA CYS A 93 6.19 1.37 8.80
C CYS A 93 6.29 1.69 10.30
N SER A 94 6.59 2.94 10.67
CA SER A 94 6.37 3.35 12.07
C SER A 94 4.89 3.23 12.42
N SER A 95 4.57 2.90 13.68
CA SER A 95 3.19 2.88 14.19
C SER A 95 2.59 4.28 14.32
N TRP A 96 2.29 4.90 13.17
CA TRP A 96 1.82 6.28 13.03
C TRP A 96 0.52 6.29 12.21
N ALA A 97 -0.42 7.16 12.61
CA ALA A 97 -1.79 7.15 12.08
C ALA A 97 -1.91 7.19 10.54
N PRO A 98 -1.13 8.01 9.80
CA PRO A 98 -1.15 7.99 8.33
C PRO A 98 -0.71 6.66 7.71
N TRP A 99 0.22 5.94 8.35
CA TRP A 99 0.65 4.61 7.89
C TRP A 99 -0.40 3.54 8.17
N ILE A 100 -1.06 3.61 9.32
CA ILE A 100 -2.19 2.72 9.64
C ILE A 100 -3.35 2.96 8.68
N ALA A 101 -3.71 4.22 8.41
CA ALA A 101 -4.75 4.57 7.45
C ALA A 101 -4.39 4.10 6.03
N LEU A 102 -3.13 4.27 5.60
CA LEU A 102 -2.65 3.75 4.32
C LEU A 102 -2.72 2.22 4.28
N GLY A 103 -2.30 1.54 5.34
CA GLY A 103 -2.41 0.10 5.48
C GLY A 103 -3.84 -0.39 5.33
N ARG A 104 -4.81 0.26 6.00
CA ARG A 104 -6.24 -0.07 5.90
C ARG A 104 -6.71 -0.02 4.45
N ARG A 105 -6.33 1.02 3.70
CA ARG A 105 -6.66 1.13 2.26
C ARG A 105 -6.04 0.04 1.41
N LEU A 106 -4.80 -0.35 1.69
CA LEU A 106 -4.13 -1.43 0.96
C LEU A 106 -4.80 -2.78 1.24
N VAL A 107 -5.12 -3.06 2.50
CA VAL A 107 -5.81 -4.28 2.91
C VAL A 107 -7.25 -4.30 2.39
N ASP A 108 -7.95 -3.17 2.35
CA ASP A 108 -9.26 -3.07 1.70
C ASP A 108 -9.19 -3.33 0.20
N PHE A 109 -8.10 -2.91 -0.45
CA PHE A 109 -7.95 -3.05 -1.90
C PHE A 109 -7.53 -4.47 -2.30
N PHE A 110 -6.52 -5.05 -1.65
CA PHE A 110 -5.90 -6.33 -2.02
C PHE A 110 -6.31 -7.49 -1.10
N GLY A 111 -6.92 -7.23 0.04
CA GLY A 111 -6.96 -8.16 1.17
C GLY A 111 -5.64 -8.17 1.93
N GLY A 112 -5.53 -9.03 2.94
CA GLY A 112 -4.33 -9.12 3.78
C GLY A 112 -4.63 -8.76 5.23
N SER A 113 -3.60 -8.36 5.98
CA SER A 113 -3.71 -8.00 7.38
C SER A 113 -2.82 -6.83 7.77
N ILE A 114 -3.11 -6.23 8.92
CA ILE A 114 -2.31 -5.21 9.57
C ILE A 114 -2.20 -5.56 11.04
N ASP A 115 -0.97 -5.49 11.53
CA ASP A 115 -0.61 -5.36 12.93
C ASP A 115 -0.18 -3.90 13.14
N TYR A 116 -0.88 -3.17 14.01
CA TYR A 116 -0.63 -1.76 14.29
C TYR A 116 0.59 -1.56 15.19
N ASN A 117 0.95 -2.56 15.99
CA ASN A 117 1.98 -2.49 17.01
C ASN A 117 2.61 -3.86 17.27
N ASP A 118 3.76 -4.08 16.62
CA ASP A 118 4.57 -5.30 16.71
C ASP A 118 5.12 -5.64 18.12
N CYS A 119 4.83 -4.82 19.14
CA CYS A 119 5.28 -4.98 20.51
C CYS A 119 4.14 -5.20 21.50
N ASP A 120 2.88 -5.26 21.06
CA ASP A 120 1.75 -5.59 21.95
C ASP A 120 1.36 -7.08 21.90
N SER A 121 0.23 -7.43 22.49
CA SER A 121 -0.26 -8.81 22.57
C SER A 121 -1.16 -9.22 21.39
N THR A 122 -1.38 -8.34 20.43
CA THR A 122 -2.33 -8.49 19.33
C THR A 122 -1.58 -8.63 18.02
N ASP A 123 -1.49 -9.85 17.50
CA ASP A 123 -0.74 -10.10 16.25
C ASP A 123 -1.44 -9.54 14.99
N ILE A 124 -2.75 -9.28 15.02
CA ILE A 124 -3.54 -8.78 13.89
C ILE A 124 -4.68 -7.87 14.38
N ASP A 125 -4.61 -6.59 14.09
CA ASP A 125 -5.65 -5.60 14.40
C ASP A 125 -6.69 -5.43 13.30
N TYR A 126 -6.29 -5.66 12.05
CA TYR A 126 -7.17 -5.49 10.90
C TYR A 126 -6.91 -6.54 9.85
N GLN A 127 -7.97 -7.13 9.30
CA GLN A 127 -7.86 -8.15 8.29
C GLN A 127 -9.01 -8.08 7.29
N GLN A 128 -8.68 -8.29 6.03
CA GLN A 128 -9.65 -8.55 4.97
C GLN A 128 -9.29 -9.85 4.28
N ARG A 129 -10.30 -10.60 3.86
CA ARG A 129 -10.10 -11.82 3.08
C ARG A 129 -9.25 -11.47 1.86
N TRP A 130 -8.25 -12.29 1.58
CA TRP A 130 -7.37 -12.09 0.44
C TRP A 130 -8.19 -12.03 -0.84
N LYS A 131 -8.04 -10.93 -1.57
CA LYS A 131 -8.66 -10.75 -2.86
C LYS A 131 -7.65 -11.32 -3.85
N ILE A 132 -8.02 -12.43 -4.48
CA ILE A 132 -7.23 -13.03 -5.53
C ILE A 132 -7.21 -12.02 -6.68
N CYS A 133 -6.09 -11.33 -6.86
CA CYS A 133 -5.76 -10.62 -8.09
C CYS A 133 -4.69 -11.47 -8.79
N LEU A 134 -5.11 -12.57 -9.40
CA LEU A 134 -4.25 -13.35 -10.29
C LEU A 134 -4.29 -12.66 -11.66
N CYS A 135 -3.65 -11.49 -11.78
CA CYS A 135 -3.36 -10.95 -13.10
C CYS A 135 -2.27 -11.82 -13.75
N LEU A 136 -2.64 -13.04 -14.16
CA LEU A 136 -1.94 -13.71 -15.24
C LEU A 136 -2.09 -12.78 -16.44
N ALA A 137 -0.98 -12.46 -17.09
CA ALA A 137 -0.94 -11.48 -18.18
C ALA A 137 -1.80 -11.87 -19.40
N ASP A 138 -2.40 -13.07 -19.37
CA ASP A 138 -3.22 -13.65 -20.43
C ASP A 138 -4.73 -13.60 -20.11
N ASP A 139 -5.13 -13.15 -18.91
CA ASP A 139 -6.54 -12.90 -18.57
C ASP A 139 -6.85 -11.40 -18.67
N ASP A 140 -7.35 -11.02 -19.85
CA ASP A 140 -7.63 -9.65 -20.23
C ASP A 140 -8.68 -8.99 -19.33
N GLU A 141 -9.65 -9.75 -18.80
CA GLU A 141 -10.74 -9.20 -17.97
C GLU A 141 -10.28 -8.88 -16.55
N GLU A 142 -9.52 -9.78 -15.90
CA GLU A 142 -8.99 -9.54 -14.55
C GLU A 142 -7.98 -8.39 -14.52
N TRP A 143 -7.18 -8.25 -15.59
CA TRP A 143 -6.28 -7.11 -15.74
C TRP A 143 -7.05 -5.79 -15.80
N ASP A 144 -8.04 -5.71 -16.69
CA ASP A 144 -8.80 -4.48 -16.90
C ASP A 144 -9.59 -4.08 -15.64
N ASP A 145 -10.20 -5.04 -14.91
CA ASP A 145 -10.84 -4.77 -13.61
C ASP A 145 -9.86 -4.20 -12.59
N LEU A 146 -8.66 -4.78 -12.48
CA LEU A 146 -7.63 -4.26 -11.58
C LEU A 146 -7.29 -2.80 -11.94
N GLN A 147 -7.04 -2.51 -13.21
CA GLN A 147 -6.68 -1.15 -13.64
C GLN A 147 -7.84 -0.18 -13.38
N GLU A 148 -9.08 -0.57 -13.64
CA GLU A 148 -10.26 0.24 -13.30
C GLU A 148 -10.38 0.51 -11.80
N ARG A 149 -10.16 -0.51 -10.97
CA ARG A 149 -10.21 -0.36 -9.51
C ARG A 149 -9.13 0.60 -9.03
N ILE A 150 -7.89 0.50 -9.53
CA ILE A 150 -6.82 1.47 -9.23
C ILE A 150 -7.25 2.88 -9.65
N MET A 151 -7.86 3.04 -10.82
CA MET A 151 -8.35 4.33 -11.29
C MET A 151 -9.42 4.93 -10.38
N LYS A 152 -10.23 4.10 -9.72
CA LYS A 152 -11.30 4.51 -8.79
C LYS A 152 -10.81 4.80 -7.36
N VAL A 153 -9.58 4.40 -6.99
CA VAL A 153 -9.01 4.66 -5.64
C VAL A 153 -9.00 6.15 -5.34
N LYS A 154 -9.66 6.55 -4.25
CA LYS A 154 -9.66 7.95 -3.81
C LYS A 154 -8.50 8.21 -2.84
N PRO A 155 -8.00 9.46 -2.77
CA PRO A 155 -7.02 9.83 -1.75
C PRO A 155 -7.56 9.60 -0.34
N ILE A 156 -6.67 9.28 0.60
CA ILE A 156 -6.96 9.17 2.03
C ILE A 156 -7.35 10.55 2.56
N THR A 157 -8.43 10.58 3.32
CA THR A 157 -8.96 11.80 3.94
C THR A 157 -8.31 12.07 5.30
N GLU A 158 -8.35 13.32 5.75
CA GLU A 158 -7.92 13.68 7.12
C GLU A 158 -8.72 12.91 8.18
N ALA A 159 -10.01 12.70 7.95
CA ALA A 159 -10.87 11.96 8.87
C ALA A 159 -10.42 10.50 9.05
N GLU A 160 -9.98 9.83 7.97
CA GLU A 160 -9.42 8.47 8.05
C GLU A 160 -8.12 8.45 8.88
N ILE A 161 -7.27 9.46 8.74
CA ILE A 161 -6.02 9.58 9.51
C ILE A 161 -6.32 9.84 10.99
N LEU A 162 -7.21 10.79 11.30
CA LEU A 162 -7.60 11.08 12.68
C LEU A 162 -8.29 9.88 13.35
N ALA A 163 -9.05 9.10 12.60
CA ALA A 163 -9.64 7.86 13.12
C ALA A 163 -8.57 6.81 13.47
N ALA A 164 -7.47 6.75 12.72
CA ALA A 164 -6.36 5.83 12.96
C ALA A 164 -5.41 6.27 14.08
N ASP A 165 -5.49 7.53 14.54
CA ASP A 165 -4.62 8.06 15.61
C ASP A 165 -4.83 7.36 16.95
N ARG A 166 -6.04 6.84 17.18
CA ARG A 166 -6.38 6.05 18.37
C ARG A 166 -5.66 4.71 18.43
N ASP A 167 -5.25 4.21 17.26
CA ASP A 167 -4.61 2.91 17.09
C ASP A 167 -3.09 3.05 16.94
N ALA A 168 -2.59 4.27 16.78
CA ALA A 168 -1.19 4.56 16.57
C ALA A 168 -0.42 4.61 17.90
N SER A 169 0.79 4.04 17.92
CA SER A 169 1.70 4.18 19.06
C SER A 169 2.41 5.54 19.09
N TYR A 170 2.54 6.20 17.92
CA TYR A 170 3.08 7.54 17.79
C TYR A 170 1.94 8.54 17.48
N PRO A 171 1.71 9.56 18.33
CA PRO A 171 0.64 10.52 18.12
C PRO A 171 0.91 11.39 16.89
N LEU A 172 -0.13 11.84 16.21
CA LEU A 172 -0.01 12.72 15.04
C LEU A 172 0.86 13.97 15.27
N GLU A 173 0.81 14.56 16.47
CA GLU A 173 1.55 15.78 16.84
C GLU A 173 3.07 15.58 16.98
N SER A 174 3.56 14.34 16.94
CA SER A 174 4.97 14.02 17.16
C SER A 174 5.88 14.18 15.93
N ARG A 175 5.36 14.68 14.80
CA ARG A 175 6.11 14.95 13.54
C ARG A 175 5.59 16.18 12.80
#